data_AF-A0AAD7VNU3-F1
#
_entry.id   AF-A0AAD7VNU3-F1
#
_cell.length_a   1.000
_cell.length_b   1.000
_cell.length_c   1.000
_cell.angle_alpha   90.00
_cell.angle_beta   90.00
_cell.angle_gamma   90.00
#
_symmetry.space_group_name_H-M   'P 1'
#
loop_
_entity.id
_entity.type
_entity.pdbx_description
1 polymer ?
#
loop_
_entity_poly.entity_id
_entity_poly.type
_entity_poly.pdbx_seq_one_letter_code
_entity_poly.pdbx_strand_id
1 'polypeptide(L)'
;MSKELARPALFFTHNASVKSCLRGHQSLVRSCPPPPRQLAAPFRISGFLQNTAPWLLGRPSATVSKKSTSLFNGLSESAKRLFSSSASARLAELDIGNNGFLLRPQRVITEKSVGYWLVGSAALVFGIVVLGGLTRLTESGLSITEWKPVTGSIPPLTQADWEAEFEKYKESPEYKLLNSKMTLDEFKFIFFMEWAHRLWGRAIGLSFVLPGLYFVLRKKTSPRVSRRIFGIALLIGFQGFIGWWMVKSGLSDHFLKDAVEPGKYKDNHPRVSQYRLAAHLGLAFCVYLSMLWTGLEVLKENRWIKDPKLALSNISMLSNPILKPYKYAAAGLLGLVFLTAMSGAFVAGLDAGLIYNEFPYMGEGFIPPKSELFSSVYARAKDDSDLIWRNMLENPVTVQLIHRIMATTSFVSIVGFHILSNRLYRRNLIPRIVYRGSHGVIGFAVLQVTLGITTLLYLVPTPLAASHQAGSLALLTSVLILCMRLRRPRGAIRKLLGTLATTAK
;
A
#
# COMPACT_ATOMS: atom_id res chain seq x y z
N MET A 1 -16.14 52.92 -3.72
CA MET A 1 -15.12 52.40 -2.79
C MET A 1 -15.87 51.69 -1.68
N SER A 2 -15.69 50.43 -1.30
CA SER A 2 -14.80 49.33 -1.67
C SER A 2 -15.47 48.07 -1.12
N LYS A 3 -15.50 47.00 -1.91
CA LYS A 3 -16.07 45.69 -1.55
C LYS A 3 -15.15 44.99 -0.55
N GLU A 4 -15.67 44.58 0.61
CA GLU A 4 -14.99 43.60 1.47
C GLU A 4 -15.55 42.20 1.19
N LEU A 5 -14.63 41.28 0.92
CA LEU A 5 -14.86 39.88 0.58
C LEU A 5 -14.99 39.05 1.87
N ALA A 6 -16.09 38.30 1.96
CA ALA A 6 -16.31 37.27 2.96
C ALA A 6 -15.23 36.18 2.89
N ARG A 7 -14.61 35.86 4.04
CA ARG A 7 -13.81 34.65 4.27
C ARG A 7 -14.69 33.61 4.97
N PRO A 8 -14.65 32.32 4.60
CA PRO A 8 -15.38 31.28 5.34
C PRO A 8 -14.64 30.90 6.62
N ALA A 9 -15.39 30.82 7.72
CA ALA A 9 -14.92 30.42 9.04
C ALA A 9 -14.56 28.92 9.07
N LEU A 10 -13.30 28.62 9.39
CA LEU A 10 -12.83 27.31 9.84
C LEU A 10 -13.16 27.19 11.34
N PHE A 11 -14.14 26.37 11.69
CA PHE A 11 -14.43 26.01 13.08
C PHE A 11 -13.39 24.96 13.55
N PHE A 12 -12.52 25.37 14.46
CA PHE A 12 -11.67 24.49 15.26
C PHE A 12 -12.13 24.59 16.72
N THR A 13 -12.45 23.46 17.35
CA THR A 13 -12.67 23.40 18.80
C THR A 13 -11.50 22.69 19.48
N HIS A 14 -10.96 23.38 20.48
CA HIS A 14 -9.94 22.95 21.42
C HIS A 14 -10.36 21.68 22.18
N ASN A 15 -9.50 20.68 22.20
CA ASN A 15 -9.68 19.50 23.04
C ASN A 15 -9.11 19.78 24.44
N ALA A 16 -9.98 20.03 25.42
CA ALA A 16 -9.62 20.44 26.78
C ALA A 16 -9.19 19.28 27.69
N SER A 17 -9.25 18.03 27.23
CA SER A 17 -9.00 16.86 28.10
C SER A 17 -7.52 16.49 28.28
N VAL A 18 -6.59 17.11 27.55
CA VAL A 18 -5.14 16.78 27.62
C VAL A 18 -4.41 17.57 28.72
N LYS A 19 -4.96 18.69 29.21
CA LYS A 19 -4.29 19.57 30.19
C LYS A 19 -4.40 19.12 31.65
N SER A 20 -5.20 18.10 31.96
CA SER A 20 -5.42 17.64 33.35
C SER A 20 -4.36 16.64 33.83
N CYS A 21 -3.63 15.96 32.93
CA CYS A 21 -2.67 14.92 33.31
C CYS A 21 -1.23 15.46 33.55
N LEU A 22 -0.92 16.66 33.04
CA LEU A 22 0.44 17.23 33.09
C LEU A 22 0.76 18.07 34.34
N ARG A 23 -0.21 18.30 35.24
CA ARG A 23 0.01 19.08 36.48
C ARG A 23 0.42 18.26 37.71
N GLY A 24 0.39 16.91 37.62
CA GLY A 24 0.73 16.03 38.74
C GLY A 24 2.21 15.63 38.87
N HIS A 25 3.06 15.95 37.88
CA HIS A 25 4.42 15.40 37.78
C HIS A 25 5.55 16.43 37.84
N GLN A 26 5.30 17.65 38.34
CA GLN A 26 6.33 18.70 38.46
C GLN A 26 6.92 18.92 39.87
N SER A 27 6.56 18.12 40.87
CA SER A 27 6.99 18.35 42.26
C SER A 27 8.08 17.43 42.83
N LEU A 28 8.65 16.50 42.04
CA LEU A 28 9.60 15.49 42.57
C LEU A 28 10.84 15.26 41.70
N VAL A 29 11.57 16.30 41.29
CA VAL A 29 12.98 16.18 40.89
C VAL A 29 13.73 17.47 41.27
N ARG A 30 14.12 17.60 42.54
CA ARG A 30 15.09 18.62 43.00
C ARG A 30 16.02 18.00 44.04
N SER A 31 17.01 17.22 43.59
CA SER A 31 18.28 16.99 44.31
C SER A 31 19.11 15.85 43.68
N CYS A 32 20.13 16.17 42.88
CA CYS A 32 21.35 15.36 42.76
C CYS A 32 22.47 16.14 42.05
N PRO A 33 23.75 16.01 42.47
CA PRO A 33 24.88 16.82 42.00
C PRO A 33 25.50 16.27 40.69
N PRO A 34 26.32 17.06 39.97
CA PRO A 34 26.88 16.63 38.67
C PRO A 34 28.09 15.69 38.83
N PRO A 35 28.32 14.75 37.89
CA PRO A 35 29.53 13.92 37.86
C PRO A 35 30.71 14.62 37.14
N PRO A 36 31.96 14.19 37.38
CA PRO A 36 33.16 14.93 37.02
C PRO A 36 33.58 14.75 35.55
N ARG A 37 34.25 15.78 35.01
CA ARG A 37 34.97 15.75 33.72
C ARG A 37 36.11 14.74 33.76
N GLN A 38 36.19 13.85 32.78
CA GLN A 38 37.42 13.14 32.43
C GLN A 38 37.67 13.10 30.92
N LEU A 39 38.96 13.06 30.61
CA LEU A 39 39.64 13.47 29.40
C LEU A 39 39.52 12.48 28.24
N ALA A 40 39.65 13.03 27.03
CA ALA A 40 39.79 12.31 25.78
C ALA A 40 41.12 11.54 25.67
N ALA A 41 41.09 10.38 25.02
CA ALA A 41 42.22 9.81 24.30
C ALA A 41 41.73 9.01 23.07
N PRO A 42 42.43 9.06 21.93
CA PRO A 42 41.96 8.51 20.67
C PRO A 42 42.39 7.04 20.52
N PHE A 43 41.54 6.18 19.97
CA PHE A 43 41.95 4.84 19.53
C PHE A 43 42.00 4.72 18.02
N ARG A 44 43.16 4.24 17.58
CA ARG A 44 43.72 4.20 16.23
C ARG A 44 43.37 2.89 15.54
N ILE A 45 43.09 2.94 14.23
CA ILE A 45 42.84 1.78 13.36
C ILE A 45 44.17 1.34 12.72
N SER A 46 44.54 0.07 12.92
CA SER A 46 45.39 -0.79 12.07
C SER A 46 45.73 -2.03 12.90
N GLY A 47 45.62 -3.29 12.49
CA GLY A 47 45.35 -3.96 11.23
C GLY A 47 45.92 -5.37 11.40
N PHE A 48 45.34 -6.40 10.78
CA PHE A 48 46.11 -7.57 10.32
C PHE A 48 45.26 -8.38 9.33
N LEU A 49 45.74 -8.39 8.09
CA LEU A 49 45.39 -9.29 7.01
C LEU A 49 46.38 -10.47 7.02
N GLN A 50 46.05 -11.51 6.24
CA GLN A 50 46.80 -12.74 5.90
C GLN A 50 46.47 -13.91 6.84
N ASN A 51 46.07 -15.11 6.38
CA ASN A 51 46.38 -15.90 5.18
C ASN A 51 45.28 -17.01 5.10
N THR A 52 44.70 -17.48 4.00
CA THR A 52 45.25 -18.15 2.80
C THR A 52 44.09 -18.42 1.81
N ALA A 53 44.41 -18.56 0.52
CA ALA A 53 43.55 -19.06 -0.58
C ALA A 53 44.22 -20.31 -1.21
N PRO A 54 43.83 -20.89 -2.37
CA PRO A 54 42.52 -21.25 -2.95
C PRO A 54 42.47 -22.74 -3.44
N TRP A 55 41.30 -23.29 -3.77
CA TRP A 55 41.18 -24.40 -4.75
C TRP A 55 39.92 -24.25 -5.62
N LEU A 56 40.12 -24.57 -6.90
CA LEU A 56 39.26 -24.36 -8.06
C LEU A 56 38.48 -25.65 -8.42
N LEU A 57 37.33 -25.44 -9.10
CA LEU A 57 36.68 -26.31 -10.10
C LEU A 57 36.08 -27.66 -9.68
N GLY A 58 34.74 -27.71 -9.74
CA GLY A 58 33.96 -28.95 -9.87
C GLY A 58 32.50 -28.66 -10.22
N ARG A 59 32.13 -28.79 -11.50
CA ARG A 59 30.73 -28.82 -11.95
C ARG A 59 30.07 -30.11 -11.47
N PRO A 60 28.77 -30.10 -11.12
CA PRO A 60 27.93 -31.27 -11.29
C PRO A 60 26.87 -31.03 -12.37
N SER A 61 26.88 -31.91 -13.36
CA SER A 61 25.75 -32.18 -14.26
C SER A 61 24.79 -33.11 -13.51
N ALA A 62 23.51 -32.73 -13.41
CA ALA A 62 22.47 -33.64 -12.94
C ALA A 62 21.21 -33.43 -13.78
N THR A 63 20.85 -34.52 -14.46
CA THR A 63 19.71 -34.74 -15.33
C THR A 63 18.39 -34.67 -14.57
N VAL A 64 17.47 -33.79 -15.00
CA VAL A 64 16.10 -33.76 -14.49
C VAL A 64 15.26 -34.75 -15.30
N SER A 65 14.94 -35.87 -14.65
CA SER A 65 14.00 -36.88 -15.12
C SER A 65 12.56 -36.37 -15.03
N LYS A 66 11.81 -36.47 -16.14
CA LYS A 66 10.37 -36.22 -16.21
C LYS A 66 9.62 -37.40 -15.59
N LYS A 67 8.99 -37.20 -14.43
CA LYS A 67 7.90 -38.05 -13.92
C LYS A 67 6.77 -37.18 -13.38
N SER A 68 5.74 -36.99 -14.20
CA SER A 68 4.36 -36.74 -13.72
C SER A 68 3.39 -36.98 -14.88
N THR A 69 3.08 -38.25 -15.13
CA THR A 69 1.93 -38.71 -15.91
C THR A 69 1.53 -40.08 -15.36
N SER A 70 0.76 -40.11 -14.27
CA SER A 70 0.09 -41.36 -13.84
C SER A 70 -1.12 -41.11 -12.94
N LEU A 71 -2.10 -40.32 -13.40
CA LEU A 71 -3.39 -40.15 -12.71
C LEU A 71 -4.60 -40.75 -13.46
N PHE A 72 -4.39 -41.48 -14.56
CA PHE A 72 -5.51 -41.99 -15.39
C PHE A 72 -5.45 -43.48 -15.74
N ASN A 73 -4.68 -44.29 -15.01
CA ASN A 73 -4.57 -45.73 -15.31
C ASN A 73 -5.70 -46.59 -14.70
N GLY A 74 -6.77 -45.98 -14.16
CA GLY A 74 -7.86 -46.70 -13.47
C GLY A 74 -9.24 -46.63 -14.13
N LEU A 75 -9.40 -46.06 -15.33
CA LEU A 75 -10.71 -45.91 -15.98
C LEU A 75 -10.96 -47.00 -17.03
N SER A 76 -12.15 -47.60 -16.99
CA SER A 76 -12.59 -48.66 -17.93
C SER A 76 -12.68 -48.15 -19.38
N GLU A 77 -12.46 -49.06 -20.34
CA GLU A 77 -12.41 -48.75 -21.78
C GLU A 77 -13.68 -48.07 -22.33
N SER A 78 -14.84 -48.30 -21.71
CA SER A 78 -16.10 -47.64 -22.09
C SER A 78 -16.11 -46.14 -21.76
N ALA A 79 -15.45 -45.72 -20.67
CA ALA A 79 -15.33 -44.31 -20.32
C ALA A 79 -14.39 -43.55 -21.27
N LYS A 80 -13.34 -44.21 -21.79
CA LYS A 80 -12.41 -43.62 -22.77
C LYS A 80 -13.08 -43.36 -24.13
N ARG A 81 -14.04 -44.21 -24.53
CA ARG A 81 -14.79 -44.06 -25.80
C ARG A 81 -15.84 -42.95 -25.78
N LEU A 82 -16.42 -42.64 -24.61
CA LEU A 82 -17.36 -41.52 -24.46
C LEU A 82 -16.66 -40.14 -24.48
N PHE A 83 -15.38 -40.08 -24.06
CA PHE A 83 -14.59 -38.84 -24.13
C PHE A 83 -13.87 -38.63 -25.48
N SER A 84 -13.70 -39.66 -26.32
CA SER A 84 -12.98 -39.51 -27.60
C SER A 84 -13.89 -39.18 -28.80
N SER A 85 -15.19 -39.47 -28.72
CA SER A 85 -16.11 -39.38 -29.87
C SER A 85 -16.84 -38.04 -30.03
N SER A 86 -16.88 -37.17 -29.02
CA SER A 86 -17.51 -35.84 -29.11
C SER A 86 -16.53 -34.68 -29.32
N ALA A 87 -15.24 -34.88 -29.02
CA ALA A 87 -14.20 -33.86 -29.19
C ALA A 87 -13.54 -33.90 -30.58
N SER A 88 -13.40 -35.08 -31.17
CA SER A 88 -12.69 -35.25 -32.45
C SER A 88 -13.57 -34.92 -33.67
N ALA A 89 -14.90 -35.04 -33.56
CA ALA A 89 -15.83 -34.77 -34.65
C ALA A 89 -16.08 -33.27 -34.92
N ARG A 90 -15.64 -32.36 -34.03
CA ARG A 90 -15.67 -30.90 -34.29
C ARG A 90 -14.33 -30.33 -34.74
N LEU A 91 -13.30 -31.18 -34.88
CA LEU A 91 -11.95 -30.78 -35.31
C LEU A 91 -11.63 -31.16 -36.75
N ALA A 92 -12.52 -31.89 -37.44
CA ALA A 92 -12.32 -32.37 -38.80
C ALA A 92 -12.96 -31.50 -39.89
N GLU A 93 -13.52 -30.33 -39.54
CA GLU A 93 -14.09 -29.36 -40.50
C GLU A 93 -13.32 -28.03 -40.43
N LEU A 94 -11.99 -28.13 -40.46
CA LEU A 94 -11.11 -27.03 -40.79
C LEU A 94 -10.27 -27.48 -41.99
N ASP A 95 -10.94 -27.40 -43.13
CA ASP A 95 -10.36 -27.47 -44.46
C ASP A 95 -9.09 -26.60 -44.51
N ILE A 96 -7.96 -27.26 -44.83
CA ILE A 96 -6.64 -26.66 -44.94
C ILE A 96 -6.59 -25.96 -46.30
N GLY A 97 -7.31 -24.85 -46.39
CA GLY A 97 -7.23 -23.88 -47.47
C GLY A 97 -6.05 -22.93 -47.22
N ASN A 98 -5.16 -22.88 -48.18
CA ASN A 98 -3.91 -22.10 -48.26
C ASN A 98 -4.11 -20.58 -48.13
N ASN A 99 -4.50 -20.09 -46.95
CA ASN A 99 -4.57 -18.66 -46.62
C ASN A 99 -3.91 -18.41 -45.27
N GLY A 100 -2.94 -17.49 -45.27
CA GLY A 100 -2.13 -17.15 -44.11
C GLY A 100 -2.94 -16.98 -42.84
N PHE A 101 -2.43 -17.55 -41.75
CA PHE A 101 -2.94 -17.37 -40.40
C PHE A 101 -2.79 -15.89 -39.99
N LEU A 102 -3.67 -15.04 -40.51
CA LEU A 102 -4.03 -13.78 -39.91
C LEU A 102 -4.68 -14.16 -38.58
N LEU A 103 -3.89 -14.14 -37.51
CA LEU A 103 -4.40 -13.85 -36.16
C LEU A 103 -5.55 -12.85 -36.35
N ARG A 104 -6.80 -13.21 -36.01
CA ARG A 104 -7.91 -12.25 -36.07
C ARG A 104 -7.39 -10.92 -35.50
N PRO A 105 -7.32 -9.83 -36.29
CA PRO A 105 -6.72 -8.56 -35.84
C PRO A 105 -7.42 -7.92 -34.63
N GLN A 106 -8.57 -8.48 -34.23
CA GLN A 106 -9.36 -8.10 -33.07
C GLN A 106 -8.81 -8.73 -31.77
N ARG A 107 -8.26 -8.03 -30.78
CA ARG A 107 -7.93 -6.63 -30.57
C ARG A 107 -6.71 -6.65 -29.65
N VAL A 108 -5.51 -6.55 -30.21
CA VAL A 108 -4.27 -6.49 -29.40
C VAL A 108 -4.29 -5.24 -28.49
N ILE A 109 -4.99 -4.20 -28.93
CA ILE A 109 -5.07 -2.89 -28.29
C ILE A 109 -6.42 -2.70 -27.62
N THR A 110 -6.36 -2.18 -26.40
CA THR A 110 -7.54 -1.80 -25.61
C THR A 110 -7.83 -0.32 -25.84
N GLU A 111 -9.10 0.07 -25.91
CA GLU A 111 -9.48 1.48 -26.11
C GLU A 111 -8.93 2.39 -25.00
N LYS A 112 -8.54 3.62 -25.36
CA LYS A 112 -8.05 4.63 -24.39
C LYS A 112 -9.07 4.98 -23.30
N SER A 113 -10.37 4.86 -23.59
CA SER A 113 -11.48 5.08 -22.65
C SER A 113 -11.36 4.19 -21.42
N VAL A 114 -11.02 2.91 -21.61
CA VAL A 114 -10.74 1.95 -20.53
C VAL A 114 -9.55 2.41 -19.70
N GLY A 115 -8.52 2.95 -20.35
CA GLY A 115 -7.34 3.48 -19.69
C GLY A 115 -7.67 4.66 -18.75
N TYR A 116 -8.46 5.62 -19.23
CA TYR A 116 -8.91 6.75 -18.40
C TYR A 116 -9.82 6.32 -17.26
N TRP A 117 -10.76 5.40 -17.52
CA TRP A 117 -11.62 4.84 -16.48
C TRP A 117 -10.81 4.14 -15.38
N LEU A 118 -9.84 3.29 -15.72
CA LEU A 118 -8.97 2.63 -14.74
C LEU A 118 -8.15 3.62 -13.89
N VAL A 119 -7.65 4.70 -14.50
CA VAL A 119 -6.95 5.77 -13.77
C VAL A 119 -7.91 6.55 -12.88
N GLY A 120 -9.13 6.83 -13.34
CA GLY A 120 -10.18 7.44 -12.54
C GLY A 120 -10.59 6.58 -11.35
N SER A 121 -10.77 5.26 -11.55
CA SER A 121 -11.01 4.32 -10.45
C SER A 121 -9.85 4.27 -9.46
N ALA A 122 -8.60 4.31 -9.94
CA ALA A 122 -7.44 4.40 -9.06
C ALA A 122 -7.47 5.70 -8.23
N ALA A 123 -7.90 6.83 -8.81
CA ALA A 123 -8.06 8.08 -8.06
C ALA A 123 -9.15 7.99 -6.98
N LEU A 124 -10.26 7.28 -7.23
CA LEU A 124 -11.25 6.99 -6.20
C LEU A 124 -10.66 6.13 -5.07
N VAL A 125 -9.83 5.14 -5.41
CA VAL A 125 -9.11 4.30 -4.43
C VAL A 125 -8.07 5.12 -3.65
N PHE A 126 -7.42 6.09 -4.27
CA PHE A 126 -6.56 7.05 -3.56
C PHE A 126 -7.39 7.84 -2.52
N GLY A 127 -8.57 8.34 -2.92
CA GLY A 127 -9.47 9.07 -2.03
C GLY A 127 -9.93 8.25 -0.82
N ILE A 128 -10.37 6.99 -1.03
CA ILE A 128 -10.81 6.13 0.08
C ILE A 128 -9.67 5.77 1.03
N VAL A 129 -8.43 5.65 0.54
CA VAL A 129 -7.27 5.43 1.42
C VAL A 129 -7.08 6.62 2.36
N VAL A 130 -7.18 7.86 1.85
CA VAL A 130 -7.07 9.06 2.70
C VAL A 130 -8.24 9.14 3.68
N LEU A 131 -9.47 8.94 3.20
CA LEU A 131 -10.67 8.95 4.05
C LEU A 131 -10.64 7.85 5.13
N GLY A 132 -10.11 6.67 4.80
CA GLY A 132 -9.91 5.59 5.77
C GLY A 132 -8.83 5.91 6.80
N GLY A 133 -7.75 6.57 6.38
CA GLY A 133 -6.75 7.12 7.30
C GLY A 133 -7.36 8.11 8.28
N LEU A 134 -8.19 9.05 7.79
CA LEU A 134 -8.93 9.98 8.65
C LEU A 134 -9.86 9.25 9.62
N THR A 135 -10.65 8.28 9.14
CA THR A 135 -11.58 7.50 9.97
C THR A 135 -10.85 6.76 11.10
N ARG A 136 -9.61 6.30 10.88
CA ARG A 136 -8.79 5.70 11.95
C ARG A 136 -8.23 6.76 12.90
N LEU A 137 -7.71 7.87 12.38
CA LEU A 137 -7.10 8.95 13.16
C LEU A 137 -8.12 9.71 14.03
N THR A 138 -9.40 9.69 13.65
CA THR A 138 -10.52 10.22 14.43
C THR A 138 -11.22 9.14 15.27
N GLU A 139 -10.63 7.95 15.37
CA GLU A 139 -11.15 6.80 16.13
C GLU A 139 -12.62 6.48 15.82
N SER A 140 -13.01 6.66 14.57
CA SER A 140 -14.40 6.54 14.13
C SER A 140 -14.73 5.16 13.56
N GLY A 141 -13.74 4.28 13.40
CA GLY A 141 -13.87 3.04 12.64
C GLY A 141 -14.74 1.93 13.26
N LEU A 142 -15.31 2.16 14.45
CA LEU A 142 -16.16 1.20 15.19
C LEU A 142 -17.50 1.81 15.66
N SER A 143 -17.86 2.99 15.15
CA SER A 143 -19.10 3.69 15.48
C SER A 143 -20.37 3.01 14.93
N ILE A 144 -20.28 2.27 13.81
CA ILE A 144 -21.40 1.57 13.17
C ILE A 144 -21.32 0.08 13.49
N THR A 145 -22.12 -0.34 14.46
CA THR A 145 -22.10 -1.72 15.01
C THR A 145 -22.80 -2.75 14.11
N GLU A 146 -23.75 -2.31 13.28
CA GLU A 146 -24.53 -3.20 12.43
C GLU A 146 -24.01 -3.27 10.99
N TRP A 147 -24.10 -4.45 10.38
CA TRP A 147 -23.76 -4.66 8.97
C TRP A 147 -25.02 -4.56 8.08
N LYS A 148 -25.31 -3.34 7.61
CA LYS A 148 -26.40 -3.06 6.65
C LYS A 148 -25.85 -2.66 5.28
N PRO A 149 -25.53 -3.60 4.38
CA PRO A 149 -24.83 -3.29 3.12
C PRO A 149 -25.67 -2.49 2.12
N VAL A 150 -27.00 -2.61 2.15
CA VAL A 150 -27.91 -1.87 1.25
C VAL A 150 -28.54 -0.68 1.99
N THR A 151 -29.34 -0.95 3.03
CA THR A 151 -30.12 0.06 3.77
C THR A 151 -29.24 1.06 4.51
N GLY A 152 -28.05 0.67 4.96
CA GLY A 152 -27.08 1.57 5.59
C GLY A 152 -26.37 2.50 4.62
N SER A 153 -26.87 2.70 3.39
CA SER A 153 -26.39 3.72 2.45
C SER A 153 -27.03 5.07 2.72
N ILE A 154 -28.19 5.08 3.38
CA ILE A 154 -28.87 6.29 3.85
C ILE A 154 -28.49 6.46 5.32
N PRO A 155 -27.96 7.61 5.75
CA PRO A 155 -27.65 7.87 7.15
C PRO A 155 -28.96 8.14 7.94
N PRO A 156 -28.94 8.10 9.28
CA PRO A 156 -30.09 8.50 10.09
C PRO A 156 -30.56 9.92 9.72
N LEU A 157 -31.87 10.08 9.48
CA LEU A 157 -32.44 11.35 8.99
C LEU A 157 -33.24 12.07 10.07
N THR A 158 -33.85 11.32 10.99
CA THR A 158 -34.63 11.88 12.09
C THR A 158 -33.87 11.81 13.41
N GLN A 159 -34.29 12.62 14.38
CA GLN A 159 -33.71 12.59 15.73
C GLN A 159 -33.89 11.22 16.40
N ALA A 160 -35.05 10.57 16.21
CA ALA A 160 -35.31 9.24 16.73
C ALA A 160 -34.38 8.17 16.12
N ASP A 161 -34.06 8.27 14.82
CA ASP A 161 -33.10 7.35 14.18
C ASP A 161 -31.69 7.52 14.77
N TRP A 162 -31.28 8.77 15.04
CA TRP A 162 -29.99 9.08 15.65
C TRP A 162 -29.88 8.52 17.07
N GLU A 163 -30.93 8.69 17.87
CA GLU A 163 -31.00 8.14 19.22
C GLU A 163 -30.94 6.60 19.19
N ALA A 164 -31.67 5.96 18.27
CA ALA A 164 -31.65 4.51 18.14
C ALA A 164 -30.27 3.95 17.78
N GLU A 165 -29.53 4.58 16.86
CA GLU A 165 -28.16 4.15 16.53
C GLU A 165 -27.17 4.49 17.65
N PHE A 166 -27.39 5.59 18.40
CA PHE A 166 -26.56 5.92 19.55
C PHE A 166 -26.75 4.96 20.72
N GLU A 167 -27.98 4.50 20.99
CA GLU A 167 -28.22 3.46 22.01
C GLU A 167 -27.48 2.16 21.67
N LYS A 168 -27.48 1.74 20.41
CA LYS A 168 -26.65 0.58 19.97
C LYS A 168 -25.17 0.84 20.18
N TYR A 169 -24.69 2.06 19.95
CA TYR A 169 -23.30 2.41 20.20
C TYR A 169 -22.95 2.35 21.69
N LYS A 170 -23.86 2.76 22.59
CA LYS A 170 -23.66 2.68 24.04
C LYS A 170 -23.47 1.25 24.54
N GLU A 171 -24.04 0.28 23.85
CA GLU A 171 -23.85 -1.15 24.16
C GLU A 171 -22.47 -1.68 23.77
N SER A 172 -21.77 -0.99 22.87
CA SER A 172 -20.47 -1.41 22.36
C SER A 172 -19.36 -1.37 23.42
N PRO A 173 -18.32 -2.22 23.30
CA PRO A 173 -17.13 -2.14 24.16
C PRO A 173 -16.43 -0.78 24.07
N GLU A 174 -16.42 -0.14 22.90
CA GLU A 174 -15.76 1.14 22.67
C GLU A 174 -16.40 2.26 23.49
N TYR A 175 -17.74 2.35 23.50
CA TYR A 175 -18.43 3.32 24.35
C TYR A 175 -18.18 3.03 25.84
N LYS A 176 -18.30 1.77 26.26
CA LYS A 176 -18.17 1.40 27.67
C LYS A 176 -16.76 1.67 28.23
N LEU A 177 -15.72 1.46 27.43
CA LEU A 177 -14.32 1.55 27.88
C LEU A 177 -13.68 2.91 27.58
N LEU A 178 -13.97 3.53 26.44
CA LEU A 178 -13.27 4.73 25.96
C LEU A 178 -14.17 5.96 25.92
N ASN A 179 -15.42 5.82 25.46
CA ASN A 179 -16.29 6.95 25.10
C ASN A 179 -17.52 7.11 26.01
N SER A 180 -17.45 6.68 27.28
CA SER A 180 -18.63 6.58 28.18
C SER A 180 -19.31 7.90 28.52
N LYS A 181 -18.66 9.03 28.21
CA LYS A 181 -19.17 10.39 28.41
C LYS A 181 -19.57 11.09 27.10
N MET A 182 -19.47 10.39 25.97
CA MET A 182 -19.73 10.95 24.65
C MET A 182 -21.19 11.37 24.51
N THR A 183 -21.40 12.55 23.94
CA THR A 183 -22.72 13.11 23.62
C THR A 183 -23.21 12.63 22.25
N LEU A 184 -24.51 12.82 21.98
CA LEU A 184 -25.07 12.47 20.67
C LEU A 184 -24.42 13.25 19.52
N ASP A 185 -24.05 14.51 19.72
CA ASP A 185 -23.44 15.33 18.66
C ASP A 185 -21.99 14.91 18.35
N GLU A 186 -21.24 14.49 19.35
CA GLU A 186 -19.92 13.86 19.15
C GLU A 186 -20.05 12.50 18.45
N PHE A 187 -21.07 11.72 18.80
CA PHE A 187 -21.38 10.45 18.13
C PHE A 187 -21.71 10.65 16.64
N LYS A 188 -22.49 11.68 16.29
CA LYS A 188 -22.79 12.00 14.87
C LYS A 188 -21.51 12.20 14.06
N PHE A 189 -20.50 12.87 14.61
CA PHE A 189 -19.24 13.10 13.91
C PHE A 189 -18.53 11.78 13.57
N ILE A 190 -18.31 10.90 14.55
CA ILE A 190 -17.66 9.61 14.31
C ILE A 190 -18.49 8.72 13.39
N PHE A 191 -19.82 8.72 13.55
CA PHE A 191 -20.73 7.99 12.68
C PHE A 191 -20.61 8.43 11.22
N PHE A 192 -20.61 9.75 10.96
CA PHE A 192 -20.52 10.28 9.60
C PHE A 192 -19.19 9.96 8.94
N MET A 193 -18.08 9.99 9.68
CA MET A 193 -16.77 9.61 9.16
C MET A 193 -16.77 8.15 8.69
N GLU A 194 -17.28 7.24 9.52
CA GLU A 194 -17.35 5.83 9.17
C GLU A 194 -18.36 5.54 8.05
N TRP A 195 -19.54 6.14 8.12
CA TRP A 195 -20.57 6.04 7.09
C TRP A 195 -20.03 6.52 5.73
N ALA A 196 -19.37 7.68 5.70
CA ALA A 196 -18.79 8.23 4.46
C ALA A 196 -17.73 7.28 3.89
N HIS A 197 -16.86 6.72 4.74
CA HIS A 197 -15.88 5.73 4.32
C HIS A 197 -16.56 4.47 3.72
N ARG A 198 -17.56 3.90 4.42
CA ARG A 198 -18.30 2.71 3.95
C ARG A 198 -19.06 2.98 2.65
N LEU A 199 -19.75 4.10 2.54
CA LEU A 199 -20.50 4.50 1.35
C LEU A 199 -19.56 4.69 0.15
N TRP A 200 -18.43 5.35 0.36
CA TRP A 200 -17.44 5.57 -0.69
C TRP A 200 -16.82 4.24 -1.18
N GLY A 201 -16.59 3.29 -0.27
CA GLY A 201 -16.21 1.92 -0.62
C GLY A 201 -17.23 1.23 -1.54
N ARG A 202 -18.53 1.34 -1.25
CA ARG A 202 -19.61 0.80 -2.10
C ARG A 202 -19.65 1.49 -3.46
N ALA A 203 -19.49 2.82 -3.50
CA ALA A 203 -19.44 3.59 -4.73
C ALA A 203 -18.27 3.17 -5.63
N ILE A 204 -17.09 2.88 -5.06
CA ILE A 204 -15.95 2.32 -5.80
C ILE A 204 -16.31 0.96 -6.40
N GLY A 205 -16.94 0.07 -5.61
CA GLY A 205 -17.38 -1.24 -6.09
C GLY A 205 -18.29 -1.13 -7.32
N LEU A 206 -19.34 -0.30 -7.25
CA LEU A 206 -20.28 -0.10 -8.34
C LEU A 206 -19.65 0.60 -9.56
N SER A 207 -18.90 1.68 -9.33
CA SER A 207 -18.23 2.45 -10.39
C SER A 207 -17.10 1.68 -11.09
N PHE A 208 -16.61 0.59 -10.48
CA PHE A 208 -15.70 -0.34 -11.12
C PHE A 208 -16.43 -1.48 -11.84
N VAL A 209 -17.33 -2.19 -11.16
CA VAL A 209 -17.95 -3.40 -11.71
C VAL A 209 -18.84 -3.09 -12.91
N LEU A 210 -19.69 -2.05 -12.85
CA LEU A 210 -20.63 -1.75 -13.92
C LEU A 210 -19.92 -1.32 -15.23
N PRO A 211 -19.00 -0.33 -15.24
CA PRO A 211 -18.28 0.01 -16.46
C PRO A 211 -17.34 -1.11 -16.92
N GLY A 212 -16.72 -1.83 -15.97
CA GLY A 212 -15.87 -2.98 -16.28
C GLY A 212 -16.61 -4.07 -17.06
N LEU A 213 -17.82 -4.43 -16.61
CA LEU A 213 -18.69 -5.38 -17.30
C LEU A 213 -19.07 -4.86 -18.69
N TYR A 214 -19.50 -3.59 -18.78
CA TYR A 214 -19.81 -2.95 -20.06
C TYR A 214 -18.63 -3.03 -21.05
N PHE A 215 -17.41 -2.66 -20.63
CA PHE A 215 -16.25 -2.66 -21.52
C PHE A 215 -15.89 -4.07 -22.02
N VAL A 216 -15.99 -5.08 -21.15
CA VAL A 216 -15.71 -6.47 -21.51
C VAL A 216 -16.78 -7.02 -22.46
N LEU A 217 -18.07 -6.81 -22.18
CA LEU A 217 -19.18 -7.27 -23.02
C LEU A 217 -19.18 -6.60 -24.40
N ARG A 218 -18.84 -5.31 -24.48
CA ARG A 218 -18.68 -4.57 -25.74
C ARG A 218 -17.35 -4.85 -26.45
N LYS A 219 -16.56 -5.82 -25.94
CA LYS A 219 -15.26 -6.23 -26.46
C LYS A 219 -14.23 -5.08 -26.56
N LYS A 220 -14.40 -3.98 -25.82
CA LYS A 220 -13.51 -2.79 -25.86
C LYS A 220 -12.11 -3.06 -25.27
N THR A 221 -11.95 -4.22 -24.63
CA THR A 221 -10.72 -4.67 -23.97
C THR A 221 -10.04 -5.81 -24.72
N SER A 222 -8.71 -5.85 -24.64
CA SER A 222 -7.94 -7.04 -25.02
C SER A 222 -8.17 -8.17 -24.00
N PRO A 223 -8.06 -9.47 -24.38
CA PRO A 223 -8.25 -10.59 -23.45
C PRO A 223 -7.36 -10.53 -22.20
N ARG A 224 -6.16 -9.95 -22.34
CA ARG A 224 -5.25 -9.72 -21.22
C ARG A 224 -5.79 -8.67 -20.24
N VAL A 225 -6.33 -7.56 -20.75
CA VAL A 225 -6.91 -6.51 -19.91
C VAL A 225 -8.21 -7.00 -19.28
N SER A 226 -9.05 -7.76 -20.00
CA SER A 226 -10.26 -8.37 -19.42
C SER A 226 -9.96 -9.25 -18.21
N ARG A 227 -8.94 -10.12 -18.30
CA ARG A 227 -8.50 -10.96 -17.15
C ARG A 227 -8.02 -10.12 -15.97
N ARG A 228 -7.36 -8.98 -16.22
CA ARG A 228 -6.93 -8.07 -15.15
C ARG A 228 -8.09 -7.32 -14.52
N ILE A 229 -9.05 -6.86 -15.30
CA ILE A 229 -10.28 -6.22 -14.78
C ILE A 229 -11.02 -7.21 -13.87
N PHE A 230 -11.17 -8.46 -14.30
CA PHE A 230 -11.77 -9.51 -13.49
C PHE A 230 -10.98 -9.75 -12.19
N GLY A 231 -9.66 -9.88 -12.27
CA GLY A 231 -8.82 -10.04 -11.07
C GLY A 231 -8.91 -8.85 -10.12
N ILE A 232 -8.95 -7.61 -10.63
CA ILE A 232 -9.13 -6.41 -9.81
C ILE A 232 -10.52 -6.40 -9.15
N ALA A 233 -11.58 -6.80 -9.86
CA ALA A 233 -12.92 -6.91 -9.28
C ALA A 233 -12.96 -7.90 -8.10
N LEU A 234 -12.30 -9.04 -8.23
CA LEU A 234 -12.14 -9.99 -7.12
C LEU A 234 -11.38 -9.39 -5.94
N LEU A 235 -10.30 -8.64 -6.20
CA LEU A 235 -9.54 -7.97 -5.14
C LEU A 235 -10.37 -6.88 -4.44
N ILE A 236 -11.22 -6.14 -5.15
CA ILE A 236 -12.16 -5.18 -4.55
C ILE A 236 -13.19 -5.90 -3.67
N GLY A 237 -13.74 -7.02 -4.14
CA GLY A 237 -14.64 -7.84 -3.32
C GLY A 237 -13.95 -8.35 -2.04
N PHE A 238 -12.70 -8.82 -2.18
CA PHE A 238 -11.89 -9.25 -1.05
C PHE A 238 -11.50 -8.09 -0.11
N GLN A 239 -11.30 -6.88 -0.63
CA GLN A 239 -11.11 -5.67 0.16
C GLN A 239 -12.31 -5.40 1.08
N GLY A 240 -13.54 -5.53 0.54
CA GLY A 240 -14.77 -5.43 1.32
C GLY A 240 -14.87 -6.50 2.41
N PHE A 241 -14.48 -7.74 2.09
CA PHE A 241 -14.41 -8.83 3.06
C PHE A 241 -13.42 -8.56 4.21
N ILE A 242 -12.20 -8.09 3.90
CA ILE A 242 -11.23 -7.72 4.94
C ILE A 242 -11.79 -6.56 5.79
N GLY A 243 -12.42 -5.56 5.16
CA GLY A 243 -13.04 -4.43 5.88
C GLY A 243 -14.13 -4.89 6.86
N TRP A 244 -15.00 -5.81 6.44
CA TRP A 244 -15.98 -6.45 7.34
C TRP A 244 -15.31 -7.18 8.51
N TRP A 245 -14.32 -8.02 8.20
CA TRP A 245 -13.60 -8.80 9.21
C TRP A 245 -12.90 -7.88 10.24
N MET A 246 -12.34 -6.77 9.77
CA MET A 246 -11.70 -5.74 10.57
C MET A 246 -12.67 -5.17 11.62
N VAL A 247 -13.84 -4.68 11.19
CA VAL A 247 -14.85 -4.10 12.09
C VAL A 247 -15.42 -5.16 13.04
N LYS A 248 -15.86 -6.30 12.52
CA LYS A 248 -16.44 -7.39 13.34
C LYS A 248 -15.51 -7.78 14.49
N SER A 249 -14.21 -7.79 14.21
CA SER A 249 -13.22 -8.16 15.21
C SER A 249 -12.95 -7.09 16.27
N GLY A 250 -13.14 -5.80 15.95
CA GLY A 250 -13.00 -4.68 16.89
C GLY A 250 -14.18 -4.57 17.87
N LEU A 251 -15.35 -5.09 17.50
CA LEU A 251 -16.57 -5.05 18.31
C LEU A 251 -16.78 -6.28 19.21
N SER A 252 -15.73 -7.06 19.48
CA SER A 252 -15.89 -8.36 20.13
C SER A 252 -15.78 -8.27 21.67
N ASP A 253 -16.67 -8.98 22.36
CA ASP A 253 -16.84 -8.91 23.83
C ASP A 253 -15.62 -9.36 24.65
N HIS A 254 -14.63 -9.99 24.01
CA HIS A 254 -13.40 -10.38 24.70
C HIS A 254 -12.67 -9.18 25.32
N PHE A 255 -12.78 -7.99 24.73
CA PHE A 255 -12.21 -6.77 25.31
C PHE A 255 -12.82 -6.42 26.68
N LEU A 256 -14.12 -6.66 26.86
CA LEU A 256 -14.78 -6.46 28.16
C LEU A 256 -14.36 -7.52 29.17
N LYS A 257 -14.14 -8.76 28.73
CA LYS A 257 -13.69 -9.86 29.59
C LYS A 257 -12.24 -9.69 30.03
N ASP A 258 -11.36 -9.33 29.10
CA ASP A 258 -9.93 -9.13 29.36
C ASP A 258 -9.68 -7.87 30.22
N ALA A 259 -10.58 -6.87 30.21
CA ALA A 259 -10.52 -5.72 31.12
C ALA A 259 -10.77 -6.09 32.60
N VAL A 260 -11.46 -7.20 32.86
CA VAL A 260 -11.85 -7.64 34.21
C VAL A 260 -10.85 -8.65 34.80
N GLU A 261 -10.07 -9.34 33.97
CA GLU A 261 -9.07 -10.33 34.41
C GLU A 261 -7.66 -9.72 34.59
N PRO A 262 -7.17 -9.50 35.83
CA PRO A 262 -5.81 -9.00 36.06
C PRO A 262 -4.75 -10.06 35.75
N GLY A 263 -3.70 -9.68 35.02
CA GLY A 263 -2.46 -10.49 34.89
C GLY A 263 -2.09 -10.97 33.49
N LYS A 264 -2.89 -10.70 32.47
CA LYS A 264 -2.46 -10.80 31.06
C LYS A 264 -2.48 -9.41 30.45
N TYR A 265 -1.31 -8.87 30.08
CA TYR A 265 -1.21 -7.68 29.23
C TYR A 265 -1.67 -8.05 27.81
N LYS A 266 -2.96 -8.33 27.68
CA LYS A 266 -3.66 -8.46 26.42
C LYS A 266 -4.16 -7.07 26.09
N ASP A 267 -4.16 -6.73 24.82
CA ASP A 267 -4.56 -5.40 24.36
C ASP A 267 -6.05 -5.17 24.70
N ASN A 268 -6.32 -4.59 25.86
CA ASN A 268 -7.67 -4.41 26.44
C ASN A 268 -8.43 -3.25 25.80
N HIS A 269 -7.84 -2.59 24.81
CA HIS A 269 -8.47 -1.51 24.08
C HIS A 269 -9.30 -2.08 22.92
N PRO A 270 -10.60 -1.77 22.84
CA PRO A 270 -11.44 -2.19 21.72
C PRO A 270 -11.01 -1.45 20.45
N ARG A 271 -10.03 -2.02 19.76
CA ARG A 271 -9.46 -1.47 18.53
C ARG A 271 -9.21 -2.56 17.50
N VAL A 272 -9.11 -2.13 16.27
CA VAL A 272 -8.67 -2.98 15.17
C VAL A 272 -7.18 -3.28 15.34
N SER A 273 -6.79 -4.56 15.31
CA SER A 273 -5.37 -4.91 15.36
C SER A 273 -4.58 -4.32 14.20
N GLN A 274 -3.36 -3.86 14.48
CA GLN A 274 -2.43 -3.31 13.50
C GLN A 274 -2.18 -4.28 12.32
N TYR A 275 -2.25 -5.59 12.57
CA TYR A 275 -2.17 -6.61 11.53
C TYR A 275 -3.33 -6.54 10.53
N ARG A 276 -4.57 -6.41 11.01
CA ARG A 276 -5.76 -6.29 10.16
C ARG A 276 -5.78 -4.97 9.42
N LEU A 277 -5.41 -3.89 10.09
CA LEU A 277 -5.26 -2.56 9.49
C LEU A 277 -4.22 -2.59 8.36
N ALA A 278 -3.02 -3.13 8.62
CA ALA A 278 -1.97 -3.24 7.62
C ALA A 278 -2.37 -4.15 6.46
N ALA A 279 -3.07 -5.27 6.71
CA ALA A 279 -3.57 -6.15 5.66
C ALA A 279 -4.62 -5.45 4.78
N HIS A 280 -5.55 -4.71 5.38
CA HIS A 280 -6.57 -3.95 4.66
C HIS A 280 -5.94 -2.84 3.80
N LEU A 281 -5.01 -2.07 4.37
CA LEU A 281 -4.30 -1.01 3.64
C LEU A 281 -3.41 -1.58 2.52
N GLY A 282 -2.69 -2.67 2.79
CA GLY A 282 -1.84 -3.33 1.81
C GLY A 282 -2.61 -3.88 0.62
N LEU A 283 -3.79 -4.48 0.85
CA LEU A 283 -4.68 -4.91 -0.23
C LEU A 283 -5.24 -3.71 -1.01
N ALA A 284 -5.62 -2.61 -0.35
CA ALA A 284 -6.01 -1.38 -1.03
C ALA A 284 -4.90 -0.85 -1.95
N PHE A 285 -3.65 -0.88 -1.49
CA PHE A 285 -2.49 -0.49 -2.29
C PHE A 285 -2.30 -1.43 -3.49
N CYS A 286 -2.46 -2.73 -3.31
CA CYS A 286 -2.41 -3.70 -4.41
C CYS A 286 -3.51 -3.46 -5.46
N VAL A 287 -4.73 -3.16 -5.03
CA VAL A 287 -5.85 -2.78 -5.92
C VAL A 287 -5.51 -1.50 -6.68
N TYR A 288 -5.09 -0.46 -5.96
CA TYR A 288 -4.68 0.83 -6.52
C TYR A 288 -3.58 0.67 -7.57
N LEU A 289 -2.47 0.00 -7.21
CA LEU A 289 -1.35 -0.25 -8.11
C LEU A 289 -1.76 -1.06 -9.33
N SER A 290 -2.64 -2.05 -9.18
CA SER A 290 -3.12 -2.88 -10.28
C SER A 290 -3.98 -2.09 -11.28
N MET A 291 -4.88 -1.23 -10.78
CA MET A 291 -5.68 -0.32 -11.60
C MET A 291 -4.78 0.68 -12.34
N LEU A 292 -3.92 1.38 -11.60
CA LEU A 292 -3.04 2.40 -12.14
C LEU A 292 -2.05 1.81 -13.15
N TRP A 293 -1.43 0.67 -12.82
CA TRP A 293 -0.57 -0.07 -13.72
C TRP A 293 -1.29 -0.40 -15.04
N THR A 294 -2.49 -0.96 -14.95
CA THR A 294 -3.24 -1.40 -16.13
C THR A 294 -3.73 -0.21 -16.96
N GLY A 295 -4.25 0.83 -16.32
CA GLY A 295 -4.70 2.04 -17.00
C GLY A 295 -3.57 2.77 -17.72
N LEU A 296 -2.44 2.99 -17.03
CA LEU A 296 -1.26 3.62 -17.64
C LEU A 296 -0.66 2.78 -18.75
N GLU A 297 -0.69 1.45 -18.65
CA GLU A 297 -0.23 0.56 -19.72
C GLU A 297 -1.10 0.71 -20.97
N VAL A 298 -2.43 0.73 -20.83
CA VAL A 298 -3.37 0.96 -21.93
C VAL A 298 -3.14 2.33 -22.58
N LEU A 299 -3.03 3.40 -21.79
CA LEU A 299 -2.79 4.75 -22.30
C LEU A 299 -1.43 4.87 -23.01
N LYS A 300 -0.40 4.20 -22.49
CA LYS A 300 0.94 4.17 -23.10
C LYS A 300 0.93 3.41 -24.43
N GLU A 301 0.27 2.25 -24.50
CA GLU A 301 0.14 1.46 -25.73
C GLU A 301 -0.59 2.25 -26.83
N ASN A 302 -1.69 2.94 -26.48
CA ASN A 302 -2.41 3.81 -27.43
C ASN A 302 -1.53 4.97 -27.93
N ARG A 303 -0.72 5.58 -27.06
CA ARG A 303 0.20 6.66 -27.45
C ARG A 303 1.29 6.17 -28.41
N TRP A 304 1.83 4.98 -28.19
CA TRP A 304 2.85 4.40 -29.06
C TRP A 304 2.34 4.14 -30.48
N ILE A 305 1.06 3.79 -30.63
CA ILE A 305 0.46 3.55 -31.95
C ILE A 305 0.25 4.85 -32.72
N LYS A 306 -0.08 5.94 -32.01
CA LYS A 306 -0.24 7.26 -32.63
C LYS A 306 1.05 7.77 -33.27
N ASP A 307 2.20 7.45 -32.68
CA ASP A 307 3.52 7.80 -33.22
C ASP A 307 4.49 6.61 -33.08
N PRO A 308 4.47 5.66 -34.04
CA PRO A 308 5.30 4.46 -33.99
C PRO A 308 6.80 4.75 -34.10
N LYS A 309 7.20 5.79 -34.85
CA LYS A 309 8.62 6.13 -35.06
C LYS A 309 9.26 6.63 -33.75
N LEU A 310 8.60 7.56 -33.06
CA LEU A 310 9.04 8.03 -31.75
C LEU A 310 8.97 6.93 -30.67
N ALA A 311 7.98 6.03 -30.77
CA ALA A 311 7.91 4.89 -29.87
C ALA A 311 9.14 3.99 -30.03
N LEU A 312 9.48 3.60 -31.27
CA LEU A 312 10.60 2.71 -31.56
C LEU A 312 11.96 3.29 -31.15
N SER A 313 12.20 4.59 -31.32
CA SER A 313 13.43 5.24 -30.88
C SER A 313 13.60 5.21 -29.36
N ASN A 314 12.53 5.46 -28.60
CA ASN A 314 12.55 5.32 -27.15
C ASN A 314 12.76 3.86 -26.72
N ILE A 315 12.16 2.92 -27.45
CA ILE A 315 12.28 1.48 -27.17
C ILE A 315 13.71 0.98 -27.45
N SER A 316 14.37 1.43 -28.51
CA SER A 316 15.74 1.02 -28.84
C SER A 316 16.73 1.49 -27.77
N MET A 317 16.62 2.74 -27.33
CA MET A 317 17.42 3.29 -26.23
C MET A 317 17.23 2.46 -24.93
N LEU A 318 15.98 2.16 -24.58
CA LEU A 318 15.64 1.31 -23.42
C LEU A 318 16.00 -0.17 -23.63
N SER A 319 16.41 -0.58 -24.83
CA SER A 319 16.83 -1.95 -25.12
C SER A 319 18.29 -2.22 -24.80
N ASN A 320 19.08 -1.18 -24.54
CA ASN A 320 20.48 -1.29 -24.13
C ASN A 320 20.64 -2.16 -22.84
N PRO A 321 21.50 -3.19 -22.84
CA PRO A 321 21.71 -4.07 -21.69
C PRO A 321 22.29 -3.36 -20.46
N ILE A 322 23.02 -2.25 -20.64
CA ILE A 322 23.58 -1.43 -19.55
C ILE A 322 22.47 -0.91 -18.62
N LEU A 323 21.24 -0.77 -19.12
CA LEU A 323 20.09 -0.31 -18.33
C LEU A 323 19.40 -1.41 -17.51
N LYS A 324 19.80 -2.69 -17.64
CA LYS A 324 19.22 -3.78 -16.83
C LYS A 324 19.29 -3.51 -15.32
N PRO A 325 20.46 -3.22 -14.72
CA PRO A 325 20.55 -2.91 -13.28
C PRO A 325 19.71 -1.69 -12.90
N TYR A 326 19.68 -0.65 -13.74
CA TYR A 326 18.86 0.54 -13.48
C TYR A 326 17.36 0.24 -13.40
N LYS A 327 16.85 -0.69 -14.23
CA LYS A 327 15.45 -1.13 -14.18
C LYS A 327 15.15 -1.95 -12.94
N TYR A 328 16.06 -2.84 -12.55
CA TYR A 328 15.92 -3.60 -11.31
C TYR A 328 15.99 -2.69 -10.08
N ALA A 329 16.86 -1.69 -10.08
CA ALA A 329 16.90 -0.67 -9.03
C ALA A 329 15.58 0.10 -8.93
N ALA A 330 14.97 0.50 -10.05
CA ALA A 330 13.66 1.16 -10.04
C ALA A 330 12.55 0.24 -9.48
N ALA A 331 12.56 -1.04 -9.84
CA ALA A 331 11.63 -2.02 -9.28
C ALA A 331 11.88 -2.29 -7.78
N GLY A 332 13.15 -2.31 -7.37
CA GLY A 332 13.56 -2.41 -5.97
C GLY A 332 13.09 -1.22 -5.15
N LEU A 333 13.19 0.01 -5.70
CA LEU A 333 12.62 1.21 -5.07
C LEU A 333 11.12 1.11 -4.91
N LEU A 334 10.40 0.58 -5.91
CA LEU A 334 8.95 0.38 -5.81
C LEU A 334 8.60 -0.53 -4.63
N GLY A 335 9.31 -1.66 -4.50
CA GLY A 335 9.15 -2.58 -3.38
C GLY A 335 9.52 -1.96 -2.04
N LEU A 336 10.65 -1.24 -1.97
CA LEU A 336 11.14 -0.60 -0.75
C LEU A 336 10.18 0.49 -0.23
N VAL A 337 9.69 1.35 -1.12
CA VAL A 337 8.69 2.38 -0.78
C VAL A 337 7.38 1.75 -0.35
N PHE A 338 6.93 0.68 -1.03
CA PHE A 338 5.74 -0.07 -0.62
C PHE A 338 5.91 -0.63 0.80
N LEU A 339 7.03 -1.28 1.09
CA LEU A 339 7.31 -1.83 2.42
C LEU A 339 7.42 -0.75 3.49
N THR A 340 8.00 0.41 3.16
CA THR A 340 8.08 1.56 4.08
C THR A 340 6.68 2.13 4.38
N ALA A 341 5.80 2.19 3.38
CA ALA A 341 4.41 2.57 3.60
C ALA A 341 3.69 1.55 4.49
N MET A 342 3.97 0.25 4.33
CA MET A 342 3.39 -0.80 5.18
C MET A 342 3.91 -0.72 6.61
N SER A 343 5.20 -0.45 6.86
CA SER A 343 5.68 -0.22 8.22
C SER A 343 5.02 0.98 8.89
N GLY A 344 4.68 2.02 8.12
CA GLY A 344 3.88 3.15 8.62
C GLY A 344 2.46 2.76 9.06
N ALA A 345 1.86 1.72 8.47
CA ALA A 345 0.56 1.20 8.90
C ALA A 345 0.63 0.58 10.30
N PHE A 346 1.75 -0.08 10.65
CA PHE A 346 1.98 -0.58 12.01
C PHE A 346 2.19 0.57 13.00
N VAL A 347 2.93 1.62 12.60
CA VAL A 347 3.09 2.83 13.44
C VAL A 347 1.73 3.46 13.76
N ALA A 348 0.87 3.62 12.76
CA ALA A 348 -0.47 4.17 12.95
C ALA A 348 -1.40 3.20 13.72
N GLY A 349 -1.25 1.89 13.55
CA GLY A 349 -2.05 0.89 14.26
C GLY A 349 -1.76 0.83 15.75
N LEU A 350 -0.50 1.04 16.15
CA LEU A 350 -0.03 1.00 17.53
C LEU A 350 0.01 2.38 18.20
N ASP A 351 -0.41 3.44 17.50
CA ASP A 351 -0.27 4.83 17.94
C ASP A 351 1.19 5.21 18.29
N ALA A 352 2.14 4.52 17.66
CA ALA A 352 3.57 4.62 17.94
C ALA A 352 4.18 5.96 17.52
N GLY A 353 3.43 6.79 16.77
CA GLY A 353 3.83 8.15 16.42
C GLY A 353 3.89 9.11 17.62
N LEU A 354 3.31 8.74 18.76
CA LEU A 354 3.26 9.56 19.99
C LEU A 354 4.33 9.18 21.03
N ILE A 355 5.24 8.26 20.70
CA ILE A 355 6.23 7.74 21.66
C ILE A 355 7.48 8.62 21.71
N TYR A 356 8.25 8.64 20.61
CA TYR A 356 9.37 9.58 20.45
C TYR A 356 9.03 10.65 19.43
N ASN A 357 9.05 11.92 19.85
CA ASN A 357 8.61 13.06 19.05
C ASN A 357 9.75 14.01 18.66
N GLU A 358 10.99 13.56 18.81
CA GLU A 358 12.20 14.20 18.31
C GLU A 358 12.72 13.54 17.02
N PHE A 359 13.52 14.28 16.25
CA PHE A 359 14.25 13.78 15.08
C PHE A 359 15.58 14.54 14.95
N PRO A 360 16.72 13.89 14.65
CA PRO A 360 16.90 12.47 14.32
C PRO A 360 17.00 11.53 15.53
N TYR A 361 17.10 12.08 16.75
CA TYR A 361 17.20 11.33 17.98
C TYR A 361 15.86 10.68 18.38
N MET A 362 15.93 9.67 19.24
CA MET A 362 14.82 9.02 19.94
C MET A 362 15.21 8.96 21.43
N GLY A 363 14.85 10.00 22.18
CA GLY A 363 15.35 10.21 23.54
C GLY A 363 16.80 10.72 23.54
N GLU A 364 17.64 10.14 24.38
CA GLU A 364 19.05 10.58 24.56
C GLU A 364 19.98 10.20 23.39
N GLY A 365 19.56 9.30 22.51
CA GLY A 365 20.39 8.75 21.42
C GLY A 365 19.64 8.57 20.10
N PHE A 366 20.34 8.12 19.05
CA PHE A 366 19.71 7.80 17.76
C PHE A 366 18.86 6.53 17.81
N ILE A 367 19.12 5.67 18.78
CA ILE A 367 18.46 4.37 18.99
C ILE A 367 18.07 4.30 20.46
N PRO A 368 16.81 3.94 20.78
CA PRO A 368 16.36 3.71 22.15
C PRO A 368 17.18 2.63 22.88
N PRO A 369 17.16 2.62 24.22
CA PRO A 369 17.77 1.56 25.03
C PRO A 369 17.30 0.16 24.61
N LYS A 370 18.19 -0.84 24.69
CA LYS A 370 17.86 -2.25 24.33
C LYS A 370 16.68 -2.82 25.13
N SER A 371 16.54 -2.39 26.38
CA SER A 371 15.42 -2.78 27.25
C SER A 371 14.07 -2.35 26.69
N GLU A 372 14.00 -1.21 26.01
CA GLU A 372 12.80 -0.72 25.36
C GLU A 372 12.56 -1.38 24.01
N LEU A 373 13.64 -1.73 23.27
CA LEU A 373 13.53 -2.36 21.95
C LEU A 373 13.11 -3.83 22.00
N PHE A 374 13.57 -4.55 23.03
CA PHE A 374 13.35 -5.99 23.19
C PHE A 374 12.77 -6.29 24.58
N SER A 375 11.58 -5.76 24.83
CA SER A 375 10.89 -5.98 26.10
C SER A 375 10.19 -7.35 26.09
N SER A 376 10.39 -8.13 27.16
CA SER A 376 9.72 -9.41 27.38
C SER A 376 8.22 -9.28 27.60
N VAL A 377 7.71 -8.07 27.87
CA VAL A 377 6.27 -7.77 27.97
C VAL A 377 5.53 -8.13 26.68
N TYR A 378 6.21 -8.05 25.53
CA TYR A 378 5.61 -8.40 24.24
C TYR A 378 5.80 -9.87 23.86
N ALA A 379 6.63 -10.64 24.56
CA ALA A 379 6.76 -12.08 24.32
C ALA A 379 5.50 -12.81 24.84
N ARG A 380 5.04 -13.84 24.12
CA ARG A 380 3.89 -14.66 24.54
C ARG A 380 4.27 -16.11 24.74
N ALA A 381 5.34 -16.57 24.10
CA ALA A 381 5.87 -17.90 24.32
C ALA A 381 6.57 -17.93 25.69
N LYS A 382 6.37 -19.02 26.45
CA LYS A 382 6.97 -19.17 27.79
C LYS A 382 8.51 -19.21 27.77
N ASP A 383 9.08 -19.50 26.60
CA ASP A 383 10.51 -19.61 26.35
C ASP A 383 11.09 -18.36 25.67
N ASP A 384 10.31 -17.27 25.55
CA ASP A 384 10.67 -16.03 24.85
C ASP A 384 11.11 -16.22 23.38
N SER A 385 10.78 -17.37 22.76
CA SER A 385 11.13 -17.66 21.36
C SER A 385 10.52 -16.68 20.37
N ASP A 386 9.44 -15.99 20.76
CA ASP A 386 8.75 -14.97 19.97
C ASP A 386 9.14 -13.52 20.28
N LEU A 387 10.12 -13.30 21.16
CA LEU A 387 10.56 -11.98 21.61
C LEU A 387 10.88 -11.03 20.45
N ILE A 388 11.71 -11.48 19.49
CA ILE A 388 12.23 -10.61 18.42
C ILE A 388 11.11 -10.16 17.49
N TRP A 389 10.38 -11.10 16.88
CA TRP A 389 9.41 -10.75 15.85
C TRP A 389 8.19 -10.02 16.43
N ARG A 390 7.80 -10.32 17.67
CA ARG A 390 6.74 -9.57 18.35
C ARG A 390 7.16 -8.16 18.67
N ASN A 391 8.36 -7.94 19.20
CA ASN A 391 8.84 -6.58 19.39
C ASN A 391 8.91 -5.82 18.05
N MET A 392 9.34 -6.46 16.97
CA MET A 392 9.38 -5.80 15.65
C MET A 392 8.00 -5.41 15.08
N LEU A 393 6.89 -5.98 15.56
CA LEU A 393 5.54 -5.79 14.98
C LEU A 393 4.46 -5.29 15.97
N GLU A 394 4.70 -5.43 17.27
CA GLU A 394 3.75 -5.13 18.35
C GLU A 394 4.32 -4.11 19.36
N ASN A 395 5.66 -3.98 19.48
CA ASN A 395 6.25 -2.96 20.36
C ASN A 395 6.29 -1.59 19.66
N PRO A 396 5.56 -0.57 20.18
CA PRO A 396 5.49 0.75 19.56
C PRO A 396 6.87 1.41 19.34
N VAL A 397 7.78 1.29 20.31
CA VAL A 397 9.13 1.88 20.22
C VAL A 397 9.91 1.28 19.04
N THR A 398 9.93 -0.04 18.97
CA THR A 398 10.67 -0.79 17.93
C THR A 398 10.04 -0.60 16.56
N VAL A 399 8.72 -0.61 16.46
CA VAL A 399 7.99 -0.35 15.20
C VAL A 399 8.26 1.07 14.70
N GLN A 400 8.26 2.06 15.59
CA GLN A 400 8.60 3.45 15.23
C GLN A 400 10.03 3.56 14.70
N LEU A 401 11.00 2.93 15.37
CA LEU A 401 12.40 2.89 14.91
C LEU A 401 12.53 2.21 13.54
N ILE A 402 11.91 1.05 13.35
CA ILE A 402 11.92 0.31 12.06
C ILE A 402 11.40 1.22 10.94
N HIS A 403 10.28 1.91 11.17
CA HIS A 403 9.72 2.81 10.17
C HIS A 403 10.68 3.98 9.85
N ARG A 404 11.31 4.60 10.86
CA ARG A 404 12.32 5.67 10.68
C ARG A 404 13.53 5.18 9.87
N ILE A 405 14.04 3.98 10.15
CA ILE A 405 15.14 3.36 9.39
C ILE A 405 14.72 3.12 7.95
N MET A 406 13.56 2.48 7.73
CA MET A 406 13.05 2.20 6.38
C MET A 406 12.79 3.47 5.57
N ALA A 407 12.27 4.53 6.19
CA ALA A 407 12.07 5.83 5.56
C ALA A 407 13.41 6.47 5.15
N THR A 408 14.42 6.42 6.02
CA THR A 408 15.77 6.92 5.74
C THR A 408 16.43 6.13 4.63
N THR A 409 16.36 4.79 4.66
CA THR A 409 16.88 3.90 3.61
C THR A 409 16.18 4.17 2.27
N SER A 410 14.86 4.34 2.27
CA SER A 410 14.07 4.73 1.09
C SER A 410 14.56 6.05 0.50
N PHE A 411 14.70 7.08 1.33
CA PHE A 411 15.13 8.40 0.89
C PHE A 411 16.54 8.38 0.29
N VAL A 412 17.51 7.77 0.99
CA VAL A 412 18.90 7.63 0.51
C VAL A 412 18.96 6.83 -0.79
N SER A 413 18.17 5.75 -0.90
CA SER A 413 18.10 4.95 -2.13
C SER A 413 17.53 5.74 -3.30
N ILE A 414 16.51 6.58 -3.06
CA ILE A 414 15.93 7.48 -4.07
C ILE A 414 16.94 8.54 -4.51
N VAL A 415 17.68 9.15 -3.57
CA VAL A 415 18.74 10.11 -3.87
C VAL A 415 19.84 9.45 -4.73
N GLY A 416 20.31 8.26 -4.33
CA GLY A 416 21.30 7.50 -5.09
C GLY A 416 20.81 7.15 -6.50
N PHE A 417 19.55 6.71 -6.64
CA PHE A 417 18.92 6.46 -7.93
C PHE A 417 18.80 7.73 -8.77
N HIS A 418 18.50 8.86 -8.16
CA HIS A 418 18.42 10.16 -8.83
C HIS A 418 19.78 10.59 -9.39
N ILE A 419 20.85 10.48 -8.59
CA ILE A 419 22.23 10.74 -9.04
C ILE A 419 22.61 9.83 -10.21
N LEU A 420 22.28 8.54 -10.14
CA LEU A 420 22.49 7.60 -11.24
C LEU A 420 21.70 8.02 -12.49
N SER A 421 20.45 8.45 -12.33
CA SER A 421 19.61 8.96 -13.42
C SER A 421 20.26 10.17 -14.11
N ASN A 422 20.81 11.10 -13.33
CA ASN A 422 21.50 12.29 -13.85
C ASN A 422 22.74 11.90 -14.67
N ARG A 423 23.53 10.94 -14.18
CA ARG A 423 24.71 10.42 -14.91
C ARG A 423 24.32 9.72 -16.22
N LEU A 424 23.28 8.89 -16.20
CA LEU A 424 22.80 8.18 -17.40
C LEU A 424 22.18 9.13 -18.44
N TYR A 425 21.49 10.18 -17.99
CA TYR A 425 20.93 11.18 -18.88
C TYR A 425 22.01 11.99 -19.59
N ARG A 426 23.06 12.43 -18.86
CA ARG A 426 24.21 13.14 -19.48
C ARG A 426 24.96 12.30 -20.51
N ARG A 427 24.91 10.97 -20.40
CA ARG A 427 25.49 10.03 -21.36
C ARG A 427 24.55 9.66 -22.52
N ASN A 428 23.38 10.30 -22.63
CA ASN A 428 22.34 9.97 -23.61
C ASN A 428 21.94 8.48 -23.58
N LEU A 429 21.88 7.86 -22.39
CA LEU A 429 21.49 6.45 -22.23
C LEU A 429 20.03 6.27 -21.81
N ILE A 430 19.37 7.29 -21.27
CA ILE A 430 17.95 7.27 -20.93
C ILE A 430 17.18 8.42 -21.59
N PRO A 431 15.91 8.22 -21.99
CA PRO A 431 15.13 9.25 -22.64
C PRO A 431 14.68 10.32 -21.64
N ARG A 432 14.44 11.55 -22.12
CA ARG A 432 14.03 12.71 -21.29
C ARG A 432 12.82 12.42 -20.40
N ILE A 433 11.89 11.58 -20.84
CA ILE A 433 10.71 11.19 -20.05
C ILE A 433 11.07 10.39 -18.79
N VAL A 434 12.08 9.52 -18.86
CA VAL A 434 12.57 8.75 -17.70
C VAL A 434 13.29 9.68 -16.74
N TYR A 435 14.15 10.57 -17.26
CA TYR A 435 14.84 11.59 -16.48
C TYR A 435 13.85 12.49 -15.70
N ARG A 436 12.82 13.03 -16.37
CA ARG A 436 11.75 13.78 -15.70
C ARG A 436 10.98 12.95 -14.67
N GLY A 437 10.88 11.63 -14.87
CA GLY A 437 10.27 10.72 -13.90
C GLY A 437 11.09 10.65 -12.61
N SER A 438 12.41 10.51 -12.74
CA SER A 438 13.34 10.51 -11.61
C SER A 438 13.28 11.81 -10.80
N HIS A 439 13.19 12.97 -11.47
CA HIS A 439 12.96 14.27 -10.81
C HIS A 439 11.64 14.33 -10.04
N GLY A 440 10.57 13.75 -10.58
CA GLY A 440 9.29 13.66 -9.87
C GLY A 440 9.40 12.81 -8.60
N VAL A 441 10.09 11.67 -8.68
CA VAL A 441 10.27 10.77 -7.52
C VAL A 441 11.02 11.45 -6.38
N ILE A 442 12.12 12.15 -6.67
CA ILE A 442 12.86 12.86 -5.61
C ILE A 442 12.03 14.01 -5.00
N GLY A 443 11.25 14.73 -5.81
CA GLY A 443 10.35 15.77 -5.31
C GLY A 443 9.31 15.23 -4.31
N PHE A 444 8.64 14.13 -4.66
CA PHE A 444 7.71 13.46 -3.74
C PHE A 444 8.41 12.86 -2.53
N ALA A 445 9.66 12.40 -2.66
CA ALA A 445 10.41 11.85 -1.53
C ALA A 445 10.77 12.92 -0.49
N VAL A 446 11.20 14.10 -0.95
CA VAL A 446 11.45 15.26 -0.07
C VAL A 446 10.16 15.66 0.64
N LEU A 447 9.06 15.84 -0.10
CA LEU A 447 7.76 16.14 0.50
C LEU A 447 7.36 15.10 1.55
N GLN A 448 7.56 13.81 1.26
CA GLN A 448 7.17 12.73 2.17
C GLN A 448 7.98 12.72 3.47
N VAL A 449 9.30 12.94 3.38
CA VAL A 449 10.17 13.04 4.56
C VAL A 449 9.81 14.28 5.38
N THR A 450 9.56 15.43 4.74
CA THR A 450 9.10 16.64 5.42
C THR A 450 7.78 16.40 6.15
N LEU A 451 6.80 15.77 5.50
CA LEU A 451 5.52 15.42 6.14
C LEU A 451 5.71 14.44 7.31
N GLY A 452 6.60 13.45 7.19
CA GLY A 452 6.86 12.49 8.26
C GLY A 452 7.51 13.12 9.48
N ILE A 453 8.56 13.92 9.28
CA ILE A 453 9.25 14.64 10.36
C ILE A 453 8.29 15.64 11.02
N THR A 454 7.53 16.41 10.25
CA THR A 454 6.59 17.39 10.82
C THR A 454 5.42 16.72 11.56
N THR A 455 4.89 15.61 11.06
CA THR A 455 3.88 14.80 11.79
C THR A 455 4.40 14.39 13.16
N LEU A 456 5.68 14.03 13.23
CA LEU A 456 6.33 13.60 14.46
C LEU A 456 6.58 14.76 15.43
N LEU A 457 7.16 15.88 14.95
CA LEU A 457 7.48 17.05 15.77
C LEU A 457 6.23 17.74 16.35
N TYR A 458 5.11 17.71 15.64
CA TYR A 458 3.86 18.35 16.07
C TYR A 458 2.89 17.40 16.80
N LEU A 459 3.35 16.23 17.26
CA LEU A 459 2.53 15.26 18.01
C LEU A 459 1.33 14.72 17.22
N VAL A 460 1.57 14.29 15.98
CA VAL A 460 0.62 13.62 15.09
C VAL A 460 -0.70 14.40 14.86
N PRO A 461 -0.67 15.68 14.43
CA PRO A 461 -1.91 16.38 14.09
C PRO A 461 -2.62 15.68 12.93
N THR A 462 -3.94 15.47 13.05
CA THR A 462 -4.74 14.73 12.05
C THR A 462 -4.52 15.20 10.61
N PRO A 463 -4.45 16.52 10.30
CA PRO A 463 -4.19 16.97 8.93
C PRO A 463 -2.79 16.60 8.41
N LEU A 464 -1.77 16.65 9.26
CA LEU A 464 -0.39 16.28 8.89
C LEU A 464 -0.26 14.76 8.71
N ALA A 465 -0.82 13.98 9.63
CA ALA A 465 -0.83 12.52 9.54
C ALA A 465 -1.57 12.03 8.29
N ALA A 466 -2.75 12.60 7.99
CA ALA A 466 -3.49 12.29 6.77
C ALA A 466 -2.73 12.70 5.50
N SER A 467 -2.09 13.88 5.52
CA SER A 467 -1.24 14.36 4.42
C SER A 467 -0.03 13.45 4.21
N HIS A 468 0.60 12.96 5.29
CA HIS A 468 1.71 12.02 5.23
C HIS A 468 1.30 10.68 4.63
N GLN A 469 0.11 10.18 4.96
CA GLN A 469 -0.45 8.97 4.32
C GLN A 469 -0.74 9.19 2.83
N ALA A 470 -1.36 10.32 2.47
CA ALA A 470 -1.61 10.69 1.07
C ALA A 470 -0.30 10.83 0.28
N GLY A 471 0.70 11.48 0.88
CA GLY A 471 2.05 11.67 0.33
C GLY A 471 2.77 10.35 0.09
N SER A 472 2.59 9.36 0.98
CA SER A 472 3.15 8.01 0.84
C SER A 472 2.65 7.33 -0.43
N LEU A 473 1.34 7.36 -0.65
CA LEU A 473 0.72 6.79 -1.84
C LEU A 473 1.08 7.58 -3.11
N ALA A 474 1.25 8.90 -3.01
CA ALA A 474 1.72 9.75 -4.11
C ALA A 474 3.19 9.45 -4.50
N LEU A 475 4.07 9.25 -3.51
CA LEU A 475 5.45 8.81 -3.73
C LEU A 475 5.47 7.44 -4.42
N LEU A 476 4.72 6.46 -3.90
CA LEU A 476 4.60 5.14 -4.50
C LEU A 476 4.09 5.20 -5.96
N THR A 477 3.12 6.07 -6.22
CA THR A 477 2.59 6.38 -7.56
C THR A 477 3.68 6.91 -8.50
N SER A 478 4.50 7.85 -8.04
CA SER A 478 5.59 8.43 -8.83
C SER A 478 6.63 7.37 -9.23
N VAL A 479 6.97 6.46 -8.31
CA VAL A 479 7.91 5.35 -8.56
C VAL A 479 7.29 4.33 -9.53
N LEU A 480 5.99 4.04 -9.42
CA LEU A 480 5.29 3.19 -10.38
C LEU A 480 5.33 3.78 -11.79
N ILE A 481 5.07 5.08 -11.93
CA ILE A 481 5.13 5.80 -13.21
C ILE A 481 6.54 5.74 -13.81
N LEU A 482 7.58 5.90 -12.98
CA LEU A 482 8.97 5.75 -13.40
C LEU A 482 9.25 4.32 -13.91
N CYS A 483 8.83 3.29 -13.17
CA CYS A 483 8.94 1.89 -13.60
C CYS A 483 8.21 1.65 -14.93
N MET A 484 7.03 2.23 -15.08
CA MET A 484 6.23 2.16 -16.31
C MET A 484 6.94 2.82 -17.49
N ARG A 485 7.62 3.95 -17.28
CA ARG A 485 8.42 4.62 -18.33
C ARG A 485 9.61 3.77 -18.76
N LEU A 486 10.23 3.04 -17.84
CA LEU A 486 11.35 2.14 -18.08
C LEU A 486 10.98 0.79 -18.72
N ARG A 487 9.70 0.42 -18.66
CA ARG A 487 9.19 -0.85 -19.18
C ARG A 487 9.19 -0.91 -20.70
N ARG A 488 9.69 -2.04 -21.22
CA ARG A 488 9.65 -2.38 -22.65
C ARG A 488 8.24 -2.80 -23.08
N PRO A 489 7.83 -2.53 -24.34
CA PRO A 489 6.56 -3.02 -24.88
C PRO A 489 6.52 -4.54 -24.86
N ARG A 490 5.31 -5.08 -24.77
CA ARG A 490 5.03 -6.51 -24.92
C ARG A 490 5.36 -6.96 -26.36
N GLY A 491 5.64 -8.24 -26.55
CA GLY A 491 6.00 -8.79 -27.87
C GLY A 491 4.99 -8.47 -28.97
N ALA A 492 3.69 -8.62 -28.68
CA ALA A 492 2.62 -8.31 -29.62
C ALA A 492 2.59 -6.82 -30.04
N ILE A 493 2.75 -5.90 -29.08
CA ILE A 493 2.83 -4.45 -29.34
C ILE A 493 4.07 -4.11 -30.14
N ARG A 494 5.22 -4.72 -29.82
CA ARG A 494 6.47 -4.48 -30.56
C ARG A 494 6.34 -4.90 -32.03
N LYS A 495 5.75 -6.08 -32.29
CA LYS A 495 5.49 -6.55 -33.66
C LYS A 495 4.59 -5.56 -34.42
N LEU A 496 3.48 -5.15 -33.79
CA LEU A 496 2.54 -4.16 -34.35
C LEU A 496 3.23 -2.83 -34.68
N LEU A 497 4.04 -2.29 -33.77
CA LEU A 497 4.77 -1.04 -33.99
C LEU A 497 5.75 -1.16 -35.16
N GLY A 498 6.41 -2.32 -35.33
CA GLY A 498 7.27 -2.58 -36.47
C GLY A 498 6.50 -2.52 -37.79
N THR A 499 5.37 -3.22 -37.88
CA THR A 499 4.50 -3.21 -39.07
C THR A 499 3.96 -1.81 -39.40
N LEU A 500 3.55 -1.05 -38.39
CA LEU A 500 3.04 0.32 -38.58
C LEU A 500 4.14 1.30 -39.00
N ALA A 501 5.36 1.14 -38.49
CA ALA A 501 6.47 2.01 -38.85
C ALA A 501 6.94 1.79 -40.30
N THR A 502 6.82 0.56 -40.82
CA THR A 502 7.17 0.23 -42.21
C THR A 502 6.11 0.65 -43.23
N THR A 503 4.84 0.67 -42.83
CA THR A 503 3.70 1.08 -43.67
C THR A 503 3.45 2.58 -43.70
N ALA A 504 4.02 3.35 -42.77
CA ALA A 504 3.96 4.82 -42.75
C ALA A 504 5.07 5.49 -43.61
N LYS A 505 5.46 4.83 -44.71
CA LYS A 505 6.22 5.40 -45.82
C LYS A 505 5.23 5.69 -46.93
#